data_AF-A0A6L7X389-F1
#
_entry.id   AF-A0A6L7X389-F1
#
_cell.length_a   1.000
_cell.length_b   1.000
_cell.length_c   1.000
_cell.angle_alpha   90.00
_cell.angle_beta   90.00
_cell.angle_gamma   90.00
#
_symmetry.space_group_name_H-M   'P 1'
#
loop_
_entity.id
_entity.type
_entity.pdbx_description
1 polymer ?
#
loop_
_entity_poly.entity_id
_entity_poly.type
_entity_poly.pdbx_seq_one_letter_code
_entity_poly.pdbx_strand_id
1 'polypeptide(L)'
;MGPCRASGRSGGVDAQTRYRAERLRSAYPRARRHARPARRPIVRSSRRVRLRAAGGLRNVTVAGAAPQRRRVVILGSTGSIGVQTLQVIRAHPDRFEVLGLACGSNSELLFQQIREFRAPLACVRDLDPAAGDWPPDAERLPYPDGMAAMAALPEADIVVVATVGDAGFRPTESALRAGNNVALASKEMLVMGGGLFRKLADASGAAILPIDSEHSAIWQCLVGEAPESIRRLILTASGGPFLTWAMPDIRTATAEEALEHPNWDMGAKITVDSASLLNKGLEIIEAHWLFQMPYSAINVIVHPESIVHSMVEFKDGSIKAQLGVPDMRLPIQYAIGFPERLAEAHAPLDLRTLSRLNFESPDERRFPLLAAARAAGAAGGTAPATLCGADDAATAWFIEGAGPFGVMTDAVQAAMDAIPAQPLDNLDTALAAHRRGFEFVQARLADA
;
A
#
# COMPACT_ATOMS: atom_id res chain seq x y z
N MET A 1 70.88 -49.66 28.34
CA MET A 1 70.23 -50.94 28.00
C MET A 1 69.06 -50.65 27.09
N GLY A 2 69.06 -51.13 25.84
CA GLY A 2 67.85 -51.16 25.00
C GLY A 2 66.92 -52.31 25.42
N PRO A 3 65.89 -52.71 24.65
CA PRO A 3 65.59 -52.31 23.25
C PRO A 3 64.09 -52.27 22.83
N CYS A 4 63.85 -52.01 21.53
CA CYS A 4 62.81 -52.62 20.65
C CYS A 4 61.31 -52.28 20.85
N ARG A 5 60.41 -52.38 19.87
CA ARG A 5 60.36 -52.32 18.38
C ARG A 5 58.85 -52.29 18.03
N ALA A 6 58.53 -51.60 16.93
CA ALA A 6 57.33 -51.61 16.08
C ALA A 6 56.22 -52.68 16.25
N SER A 7 54.95 -52.28 16.04
CA SER A 7 54.07 -52.76 14.94
C SER A 7 52.61 -52.27 15.08
N GLY A 8 51.87 -52.15 13.96
CA GLY A 8 50.39 -52.21 13.96
C GLY A 8 49.66 -51.12 13.17
N ARG A 9 49.06 -51.47 12.02
CA ARG A 9 48.26 -50.63 11.12
C ARG A 9 46.75 -50.67 11.46
N SER A 10 46.09 -49.56 11.11
CA SER A 10 44.73 -49.35 10.53
C SER A 10 43.45 -49.77 11.27
N GLY A 11 42.51 -48.82 11.36
CA GLY A 11 41.07 -49.07 11.21
C GLY A 11 40.18 -48.22 12.13
N GLY A 12 39.24 -47.46 11.55
CA GLY A 12 38.01 -47.05 12.22
C GLY A 12 37.81 -45.54 12.44
N VAL A 13 37.03 -44.93 11.55
CA VAL A 13 36.34 -43.65 11.75
C VAL A 13 35.13 -43.91 12.65
N ASP A 14 34.95 -43.18 13.76
CA ASP A 14 33.75 -42.34 13.96
C ASP A 14 33.74 -41.53 15.27
N ALA A 15 33.14 -40.34 15.13
CA ALA A 15 32.44 -39.51 16.11
C ALA A 15 33.21 -38.89 17.31
N GLN A 16 33.48 -37.59 17.20
CA GLN A 16 32.93 -36.52 18.06
C GLN A 16 33.89 -35.32 18.11
N THR A 17 33.59 -34.24 17.37
CA THR A 17 34.22 -32.94 17.62
C THR A 17 33.19 -31.99 18.19
N ARG A 18 33.36 -31.71 19.49
CA ARG A 18 32.57 -30.77 20.29
C ARG A 18 32.74 -29.34 19.76
N TYR A 19 31.63 -28.61 19.81
CA TYR A 19 31.44 -27.18 19.57
C TYR A 19 32.65 -26.30 19.96
N ARG A 20 33.05 -25.42 19.04
CA ARG A 20 33.78 -24.18 19.36
C ARG A 20 32.99 -22.99 18.83
N ALA A 21 32.68 -22.08 19.75
CA ALA A 21 32.14 -20.77 19.47
C ALA A 21 33.18 -19.92 18.72
N GLU A 22 32.80 -19.39 17.56
CA GLU A 22 33.61 -18.38 16.86
C GLU A 22 32.98 -17.00 16.99
N ARG A 23 33.70 -16.16 17.74
CA ARG A 23 33.53 -14.72 17.82
C ARG A 23 33.96 -14.06 16.50
N LEU A 24 33.20 -13.03 16.11
CA LEU A 24 33.54 -12.08 15.05
C LEU A 24 34.98 -11.57 15.17
N ARG A 25 35.74 -11.60 14.07
CA ARG A 25 37.00 -10.86 13.91
C ARG A 25 36.98 -10.09 12.59
N SER A 26 37.29 -8.80 12.67
CA SER A 26 37.81 -8.02 11.55
C SER A 26 39.33 -7.93 11.67
N ALA A 27 40.03 -8.01 10.53
CA ALA A 27 41.19 -7.20 10.15
C ALA A 27 41.75 -7.70 8.80
N TYR A 28 41.93 -6.77 7.87
CA TYR A 28 42.55 -6.94 6.55
C TYR A 28 44.01 -7.43 6.62
N PRO A 29 44.50 -8.04 5.52
CA PRO A 29 45.73 -7.52 4.91
C PRO A 29 45.62 -7.34 3.38
N ARG A 30 46.36 -6.35 2.87
CA ARG A 30 46.33 -5.84 1.48
C ARG A 30 46.94 -6.79 0.42
N ALA A 31 46.29 -6.71 -0.75
CA ALA A 31 46.77 -6.68 -2.15
C ALA A 31 47.65 -7.80 -2.73
N ARG A 32 47.08 -8.56 -3.70
CA ARG A 32 47.80 -9.08 -4.86
C ARG A 32 46.96 -8.99 -6.15
N ARG A 33 47.53 -8.26 -7.11
CA ARG A 33 47.47 -8.37 -8.59
C ARG A 33 46.13 -8.17 -9.34
N HIS A 34 46.20 -7.19 -10.26
CA HIS A 34 45.25 -6.88 -11.31
C HIS A 34 44.85 -8.09 -12.17
N ALA A 35 43.55 -8.36 -12.25
CA ALA A 35 42.94 -8.97 -13.43
C ALA A 35 42.25 -7.85 -14.23
N ARG A 36 42.65 -7.68 -15.49
CA ARG A 36 41.96 -6.80 -16.45
C ARG A 36 40.49 -7.23 -16.55
N PRO A 37 39.52 -6.32 -16.70
CA PRO A 37 38.17 -6.73 -17.04
C PRO A 37 38.20 -7.31 -18.45
N ALA A 38 37.71 -8.54 -18.61
CA ALA A 38 37.32 -9.02 -19.93
C ALA A 38 36.33 -8.01 -20.51
N ARG A 39 36.62 -7.46 -21.69
CA ARG A 39 35.71 -6.63 -22.46
C ARG A 39 34.43 -7.42 -22.69
N ARG A 40 33.42 -7.23 -21.84
CA ARG A 40 32.05 -7.65 -22.15
C ARG A 40 31.60 -6.77 -23.32
N PRO A 41 31.05 -7.35 -24.40
CA PRO A 41 30.48 -6.54 -25.46
C PRO A 41 29.41 -5.64 -24.83
N ILE A 42 29.48 -4.35 -25.15
CA ILE A 42 28.40 -3.41 -24.85
C ILE A 42 27.15 -4.00 -25.50
N VAL A 43 26.23 -4.49 -24.68
CA VAL A 43 24.91 -4.95 -25.14
C VAL A 43 24.14 -3.70 -25.55
N ARG A 44 24.41 -3.18 -26.74
CA ARG A 44 23.47 -2.34 -27.48
C ARG A 44 22.41 -3.26 -28.07
N SER A 45 21.48 -3.68 -27.24
CA SER A 45 20.20 -4.19 -27.73
C SER A 45 19.11 -3.72 -26.77
N SER A 46 18.21 -2.91 -27.28
CA SER A 46 16.93 -2.50 -26.70
C SER A 46 16.02 -3.71 -26.49
N ARG A 47 16.41 -4.63 -25.61
CA ARG A 47 15.54 -5.70 -25.14
C ARG A 47 14.83 -5.22 -23.89
N ARG A 48 13.50 -5.12 -23.97
CA ARG A 48 12.59 -4.91 -22.84
C ARG A 48 13.01 -5.84 -21.69
N VAL A 49 13.55 -5.30 -20.61
CA VAL A 49 13.83 -6.08 -19.40
C VAL A 49 12.54 -6.10 -18.60
N ARG A 50 11.88 -7.25 -18.51
CA ARG A 50 10.83 -7.45 -17.52
C ARG A 50 11.50 -7.54 -16.16
N LEU A 51 11.40 -6.50 -15.35
CA LEU A 51 11.73 -6.62 -13.93
C LEU A 51 10.68 -7.55 -13.32
N ARG A 52 11.15 -8.71 -12.82
CA ARG A 52 10.31 -9.57 -12.00
C ARG A 52 10.23 -8.93 -10.62
N ALA A 53 9.11 -8.29 -10.32
CA ALA A 53 8.71 -8.12 -8.93
C ALA A 53 8.08 -9.45 -8.48
N ALA A 54 8.48 -9.92 -7.30
CA ALA A 54 7.82 -11.07 -6.69
C ALA A 54 6.40 -10.71 -6.21
N GLY A 55 5.51 -11.69 -6.15
CA GLY A 55 4.08 -11.43 -5.90
C GLY A 55 3.36 -10.90 -7.14
N GLY A 56 2.08 -10.58 -7.03
CA GLY A 56 1.19 -10.31 -8.15
C GLY A 56 1.49 -9.12 -9.05
N LEU A 57 2.57 -8.39 -8.77
CA LEU A 57 3.06 -7.21 -9.48
C LEU A 57 3.82 -7.58 -10.78
N ARG A 58 3.36 -8.61 -11.48
CA ARG A 58 4.00 -9.10 -12.71
C ARG A 58 3.76 -8.11 -13.85
N ASN A 59 4.81 -7.87 -14.65
CA ASN A 59 4.79 -7.16 -15.95
C ASN A 59 4.81 -5.62 -15.94
N VAL A 60 5.69 -4.97 -15.16
CA VAL A 60 6.13 -3.65 -15.60
C VAL A 60 7.07 -3.82 -16.80
N THR A 61 6.56 -3.50 -17.98
CA THR A 61 7.34 -3.56 -19.21
C THR A 61 8.12 -2.26 -19.36
N VAL A 62 9.43 -2.31 -19.10
CA VAL A 62 10.32 -1.16 -19.36
C VAL A 62 10.60 -1.11 -20.86
N ALA A 63 9.91 -0.22 -21.58
CA ALA A 63 10.17 0.00 -22.99
C ALA A 63 11.50 0.79 -23.14
N GLY A 64 12.47 0.20 -23.84
CA GLY A 64 13.71 0.88 -24.21
C GLY A 64 13.48 1.84 -25.36
N ALA A 65 13.11 3.08 -25.06
CA ALA A 65 13.15 4.25 -25.95
C ALA A 65 13.64 5.47 -25.15
N ALA A 66 14.05 6.55 -25.82
CA ALA A 66 14.41 7.83 -25.19
C ALA A 66 13.32 8.27 -24.20
N PRO A 67 13.60 9.01 -23.10
CA PRO A 67 12.64 9.20 -22.03
C PRO A 67 11.48 10.05 -22.53
N GLN A 68 10.42 9.40 -23.01
CA GLN A 68 9.12 10.00 -23.18
C GLN A 68 8.59 10.27 -21.78
N ARG A 69 8.06 11.48 -21.56
CA ARG A 69 7.38 11.81 -20.30
C ARG A 69 6.32 10.76 -20.04
N ARG A 70 6.30 10.23 -18.83
CA ARG A 70 5.26 9.30 -18.41
C ARG A 70 3.95 10.07 -18.28
N ARG A 71 2.93 9.61 -18.97
CA ARG A 71 1.61 10.21 -19.03
C ARG A 71 0.73 9.72 -17.89
N VAL A 72 0.26 10.66 -17.08
CA VAL A 72 -0.41 10.38 -15.80
C VAL A 72 -1.82 10.96 -15.82
N VAL A 73 -2.80 10.15 -15.43
CA VAL A 73 -4.15 10.61 -15.04
C VAL A 73 -4.25 10.54 -13.52
N ILE A 74 -4.82 11.56 -12.89
CA ILE A 74 -4.93 11.63 -11.42
C ILE A 74 -6.40 11.80 -11.04
N LEU A 75 -6.99 10.75 -10.46
CA LEU A 75 -8.36 10.74 -9.97
C LEU A 75 -8.35 11.06 -8.47
N GLY A 76 -9.00 12.14 -8.06
CA GLY A 76 -8.88 12.68 -6.70
C GLY A 76 -7.71 13.67 -6.54
N SER A 77 -7.44 14.49 -7.55
CA SER A 77 -6.27 15.38 -7.63
C SER A 77 -6.20 16.44 -6.52
N THR A 78 -7.34 16.82 -5.94
CA THR A 78 -7.43 17.82 -4.88
C THR A 78 -7.41 17.24 -3.47
N GLY A 79 -7.40 15.91 -3.33
CA GLY A 79 -7.20 15.23 -2.05
C GLY A 79 -5.71 15.18 -1.67
N SER A 80 -5.40 14.76 -0.43
CA SER A 80 -4.02 14.72 0.09
C SER A 80 -3.05 13.99 -0.85
N ILE A 81 -3.38 12.76 -1.28
CA ILE A 81 -2.55 11.97 -2.20
C ILE A 81 -2.47 12.61 -3.59
N GLY A 82 -3.57 13.16 -4.12
CA GLY A 82 -3.58 13.83 -5.42
C GLY A 82 -2.68 15.07 -5.45
N VAL A 83 -2.75 15.90 -4.41
CA VAL A 83 -1.90 17.07 -4.23
C VAL A 83 -0.44 16.67 -4.11
N GLN A 84 -0.13 15.64 -3.30
CA GLN A 84 1.24 15.14 -3.16
C GLN A 84 1.78 14.50 -4.45
N THR A 85 0.92 13.85 -5.24
CA THR A 85 1.28 13.36 -6.59
C THR A 85 1.68 14.50 -7.50
N LEU A 86 0.90 15.59 -7.50
CA LEU A 86 1.23 16.79 -8.25
C LEU A 86 2.50 17.49 -7.72
N GLN A 87 2.79 17.43 -6.43
CA GLN A 87 4.07 17.89 -5.88
C GLN A 87 5.27 17.09 -6.41
N VAL A 88 5.16 15.76 -6.50
CA VAL A 88 6.19 14.91 -7.13
C VAL A 88 6.35 15.25 -8.62
N ILE A 89 5.24 15.41 -9.35
CA ILE A 89 5.27 15.79 -10.77
C ILE A 89 5.93 17.16 -10.97
N ARG A 90 5.60 18.13 -10.11
CA ARG A 90 6.22 19.47 -10.12
C ARG A 90 7.72 19.43 -9.89
N ALA A 91 8.21 18.52 -9.05
CA ALA A 91 9.65 18.32 -8.82
C ALA A 91 10.38 17.65 -10.00
N HIS A 92 9.65 17.01 -10.93
CA HIS A 92 10.19 16.27 -12.06
C HIS A 92 9.44 16.56 -13.39
N PRO A 93 9.37 17.83 -13.83
CA PRO A 93 8.52 18.23 -14.96
C PRO A 93 8.99 17.69 -16.31
N ASP A 94 10.25 17.25 -16.41
CA ASP A 94 10.82 16.59 -17.59
C ASP A 94 10.46 15.10 -17.66
N ARG A 95 9.93 14.53 -16.56
CA ARG A 95 9.61 13.11 -16.43
C ARG A 95 8.14 12.78 -16.61
N PHE A 96 7.24 13.75 -16.42
CA PHE A 96 5.80 13.52 -16.37
C PHE A 96 5.01 14.50 -17.23
N GLU A 97 3.87 14.01 -17.72
CA GLU A 97 2.85 14.77 -18.45
C GLU A 97 1.49 14.43 -17.84
N VAL A 98 0.71 15.43 -17.42
CA VAL A 98 -0.62 15.20 -16.84
C VAL A 98 -1.65 15.25 -17.97
N LEU A 99 -2.38 14.14 -18.15
CA LEU A 99 -3.42 14.02 -19.18
C LEU A 99 -4.82 14.37 -18.65
N GLY A 100 -5.08 14.11 -17.38
CA GLY A 100 -6.42 14.25 -16.82
C GLY A 100 -6.39 14.42 -15.31
N LEU A 101 -7.24 15.32 -14.81
CA LEU A 101 -7.44 15.55 -13.38
C LEU A 101 -8.91 15.38 -13.02
N ALA A 102 -9.21 14.66 -11.93
CA ALA A 102 -10.56 14.61 -11.41
C ALA A 102 -10.64 15.02 -9.95
N CYS A 103 -11.70 15.72 -9.55
CA CYS A 103 -11.99 16.03 -8.16
C CYS A 103 -13.47 15.85 -7.81
N GLY A 104 -13.76 15.84 -6.50
CA GLY A 104 -15.12 15.85 -5.98
C GLY A 104 -15.74 17.24 -6.10
N SER A 105 -15.43 18.12 -5.14
CA SER A 105 -16.07 19.43 -4.99
C SER A 105 -15.11 20.63 -4.95
N ASN A 106 -13.80 20.41 -4.83
CA ASN A 106 -12.82 21.50 -4.73
C ASN A 106 -12.45 22.05 -6.11
N SER A 107 -13.39 22.75 -6.74
CA SER A 107 -13.24 23.34 -8.08
C SER A 107 -12.12 24.37 -8.15
N GLU A 108 -11.96 25.19 -7.12
CA GLU A 108 -10.94 26.24 -7.10
C GLU A 108 -9.53 25.65 -7.22
N LEU A 109 -9.21 24.66 -6.38
CA LEU A 109 -7.91 23.99 -6.45
C LEU A 109 -7.76 23.20 -7.76
N LEU A 110 -8.83 22.55 -8.24
CA LEU A 110 -8.79 21.86 -9.54
C LEU A 110 -8.41 22.84 -10.66
N PHE A 111 -8.99 24.03 -10.71
CA PHE A 111 -8.68 25.02 -11.74
C PHE A 111 -7.24 25.53 -11.68
N GLN A 112 -6.71 25.71 -10.47
CA GLN A 112 -5.29 26.03 -10.26
C GLN A 112 -4.40 24.91 -10.82
N GLN A 113 -4.72 23.64 -10.50
CA GLN A 113 -3.99 22.47 -10.98
C GLN A 113 -4.06 22.32 -12.51
N ILE A 114 -5.23 22.51 -13.12
CA ILE A 114 -5.39 22.45 -14.58
C ILE A 114 -4.46 23.46 -15.27
N ARG A 115 -4.44 24.71 -14.80
CA ARG A 115 -3.61 25.78 -15.38
C ARG A 115 -2.12 25.49 -15.20
N GLU A 116 -1.73 25.04 -14.01
CA GLU A 116 -0.33 24.74 -13.70
C GLU A 116 0.22 23.59 -14.54
N PHE A 117 -0.50 22.46 -14.57
CA PHE A 117 -0.04 21.23 -15.22
C PHE A 117 -0.49 21.11 -16.67
N ARG A 118 -1.24 22.10 -17.18
CA ARG A 118 -1.83 22.14 -18.53
C ARG A 118 -2.60 20.85 -18.83
N ALA A 119 -3.37 20.38 -17.86
CA ALA A 119 -4.13 19.15 -17.99
C ALA A 119 -5.25 19.35 -19.04
N PRO A 120 -5.25 18.62 -20.16
CA PRO A 120 -6.20 18.84 -21.25
C PRO A 120 -7.61 18.34 -20.91
N LEU A 121 -7.74 17.43 -19.95
CA LEU A 121 -9.03 16.86 -19.55
C LEU A 121 -9.24 17.08 -18.05
N ALA A 122 -10.46 17.41 -17.66
CA ALA A 122 -10.83 17.38 -16.26
C ALA A 122 -12.27 16.94 -16.00
N CYS A 123 -12.50 16.33 -14.85
CA CYS A 123 -13.81 15.90 -14.39
C CYS A 123 -14.05 16.38 -12.95
N VAL A 124 -15.22 16.94 -12.69
CA VAL A 124 -15.60 17.43 -11.35
C VAL A 124 -17.02 16.98 -11.06
N ARG A 125 -17.26 16.44 -9.86
CA ARG A 125 -18.61 16.02 -9.43
C ARG A 125 -19.48 17.23 -9.12
N ASP A 126 -19.02 18.06 -8.20
CA ASP A 126 -19.77 19.20 -7.68
C ASP A 126 -19.03 20.48 -8.09
N LEU A 127 -19.43 21.07 -9.23
CA LEU A 127 -18.81 22.31 -9.70
C LEU A 127 -19.29 23.49 -8.85
N ASP A 128 -18.43 24.01 -7.97
CA ASP A 128 -18.65 25.30 -7.32
C ASP A 128 -18.66 26.48 -8.32
N PRO A 129 -19.80 27.19 -8.51
CA PRO A 129 -19.87 28.37 -9.36
C PRO A 129 -18.98 29.54 -8.90
N ALA A 130 -18.59 29.57 -7.63
CA ALA A 130 -17.73 30.62 -7.08
C ALA A 130 -16.25 30.43 -7.42
N ALA A 131 -15.85 29.26 -7.94
CA ALA A 131 -14.46 28.97 -8.32
C ALA A 131 -13.97 29.74 -9.57
N GLY A 132 -14.88 30.46 -10.24
CA GLY A 132 -14.60 31.24 -11.45
C GLY A 132 -14.85 30.47 -12.74
N ASP A 133 -14.34 30.99 -13.85
CA ASP A 133 -14.55 30.38 -15.16
C ASP A 133 -13.69 29.12 -15.34
N TRP A 134 -14.30 28.12 -15.99
CA TRP A 134 -13.62 26.91 -16.39
C TRP A 134 -12.39 27.23 -17.26
N PRO A 135 -11.20 26.63 -16.98
CA PRO A 135 -10.00 26.88 -17.78
C PRO A 135 -10.24 26.56 -19.27
N PRO A 136 -10.03 27.52 -20.20
CA PRO A 136 -10.47 27.40 -21.59
C PRO A 136 -9.73 26.31 -22.38
N ASP A 137 -8.52 25.95 -21.96
CA ASP A 137 -7.68 24.95 -22.63
C ASP A 137 -7.93 23.51 -22.13
N ALA A 138 -8.89 23.32 -21.22
CA ALA A 138 -9.25 22.01 -20.71
C ALA A 138 -10.67 21.63 -21.11
N GLU A 139 -10.86 20.39 -21.58
CA GLU A 139 -12.19 19.84 -21.80
C GLU A 139 -12.80 19.35 -20.48
N ARG A 140 -14.04 19.78 -20.21
CA ARG A 140 -14.82 19.28 -19.07
C ARG A 140 -15.56 18.00 -19.45
N LEU A 141 -15.18 16.90 -18.81
CA LEU A 141 -15.87 15.63 -18.97
C LEU A 141 -16.98 15.46 -17.91
N PRO A 142 -18.11 14.83 -18.28
CA PRO A 142 -19.25 14.66 -17.38
C PRO A 142 -18.92 13.69 -16.24
N TYR A 143 -19.29 14.01 -15.01
CA TYR A 143 -19.17 13.07 -13.89
C TYR A 143 -20.36 12.09 -13.83
N PRO A 144 -20.18 10.81 -13.46
CA PRO A 144 -18.90 10.14 -13.15
C PRO A 144 -18.17 9.56 -14.37
N ASP A 145 -18.84 9.42 -15.51
CA ASP A 145 -18.32 8.66 -16.66
C ASP A 145 -17.02 9.22 -17.26
N GLY A 146 -16.78 10.52 -17.10
CA GLY A 146 -15.56 11.21 -17.47
C GLY A 146 -14.31 10.70 -16.76
N MET A 147 -14.43 10.27 -15.49
CA MET A 147 -13.30 9.64 -14.79
C MET A 147 -12.92 8.31 -15.44
N ALA A 148 -13.92 7.51 -15.81
CA ALA A 148 -13.71 6.23 -16.47
C ALA A 148 -13.14 6.40 -17.89
N ALA A 149 -13.60 7.42 -18.62
CA ALA A 149 -13.06 7.77 -19.93
C ALA A 149 -11.59 8.21 -19.85
N MET A 150 -11.23 9.10 -18.91
CA MET A 150 -9.83 9.50 -18.71
C MET A 150 -8.96 8.31 -18.29
N ALA A 151 -9.45 7.45 -17.40
CA ALA A 151 -8.71 6.29 -16.93
C ALA A 151 -8.41 5.28 -18.05
N ALA A 152 -9.25 5.21 -19.10
CA ALA A 152 -9.11 4.30 -20.23
C ALA A 152 -8.37 4.90 -21.44
N LEU A 153 -7.80 6.11 -21.35
CA LEU A 153 -7.07 6.73 -22.45
C LEU A 153 -5.92 5.82 -22.92
N PRO A 154 -5.84 5.47 -24.22
CA PRO A 154 -4.77 4.61 -24.74
C PRO A 154 -3.36 5.20 -24.55
N GLU A 155 -3.26 6.52 -24.46
CA GLU A 155 -2.02 7.25 -24.21
C GLU A 155 -1.61 7.33 -22.73
N ALA A 156 -2.46 6.94 -21.78
CA ALA A 156 -2.13 7.01 -20.37
C ALA A 156 -1.21 5.84 -19.96
N ASP A 157 -0.01 6.16 -19.45
CA ASP A 157 0.92 5.13 -18.96
C ASP A 157 0.53 4.62 -17.57
N ILE A 158 -0.09 5.50 -16.77
CA ILE A 158 -0.50 5.22 -15.41
C ILE A 158 -1.66 6.10 -14.95
N VAL A 159 -2.59 5.50 -14.20
CA VAL A 159 -3.72 6.16 -13.55
C VAL A 159 -3.49 6.12 -12.04
N VAL A 160 -3.35 7.28 -11.41
CA VAL A 160 -3.31 7.41 -9.95
C VAL A 160 -4.74 7.48 -9.46
N VAL A 161 -5.15 6.48 -8.69
CA VAL A 161 -6.47 6.38 -8.07
C VAL A 161 -6.33 6.80 -6.61
N ALA A 162 -6.70 8.05 -6.35
CA ALA A 162 -6.65 8.72 -5.05
C ALA A 162 -8.04 9.25 -4.63
N THR A 163 -9.10 8.60 -5.11
CA THR A 163 -10.48 8.90 -4.71
C THR A 163 -10.83 8.22 -3.39
N VAL A 164 -11.87 8.70 -2.71
CA VAL A 164 -12.39 8.05 -1.50
C VAL A 164 -13.60 7.19 -1.82
N GLY A 165 -13.87 6.17 -1.00
CA GLY A 165 -15.05 5.33 -1.12
C GLY A 165 -15.14 4.62 -2.48
N ASP A 166 -16.35 4.49 -3.01
CA ASP A 166 -16.63 3.70 -4.22
C ASP A 166 -16.37 4.42 -5.56
N ALA A 167 -16.12 5.74 -5.52
CA ALA A 167 -15.93 6.56 -6.73
C ALA A 167 -14.79 6.08 -7.64
N GLY A 168 -13.81 5.36 -7.06
CA GLY A 168 -12.66 4.82 -7.77
C GLY A 168 -12.92 3.50 -8.52
N PHE A 169 -14.03 2.80 -8.27
CA PHE A 169 -14.17 1.43 -8.78
C PHE A 169 -14.34 1.36 -10.29
N ARG A 170 -15.33 2.07 -10.84
CA ARG A 170 -15.57 2.12 -12.30
C ARG A 170 -14.34 2.61 -13.08
N PRO A 171 -13.66 3.72 -12.69
CA PRO A 171 -12.47 4.13 -13.41
C PRO A 171 -11.27 3.17 -13.25
N THR A 172 -11.12 2.51 -12.11
CA THR A 172 -10.08 1.47 -11.94
C THR A 172 -10.33 0.28 -12.85
N GLU A 173 -11.58 -0.19 -12.95
CA GLU A 173 -11.96 -1.22 -13.91
C GLU A 173 -11.66 -0.79 -15.34
N SER A 174 -12.03 0.43 -15.73
CA SER A 174 -11.78 0.97 -17.06
C SER A 174 -10.28 1.07 -17.40
N ALA A 175 -9.45 1.54 -16.46
CA ALA A 175 -7.99 1.58 -16.63
C ALA A 175 -7.41 0.18 -16.86
N LEU A 176 -7.78 -0.79 -16.01
CA LEU A 176 -7.27 -2.15 -16.12
C LEU A 176 -7.74 -2.81 -17.42
N ARG A 177 -8.99 -2.60 -17.84
CA ARG A 177 -9.50 -3.12 -19.13
C ARG A 177 -8.78 -2.53 -20.33
N ALA A 178 -8.40 -1.24 -20.27
CA ALA A 178 -7.62 -0.57 -21.29
C ALA A 178 -6.14 -1.01 -21.31
N GLY A 179 -5.67 -1.72 -20.29
CA GLY A 179 -4.27 -2.11 -20.15
C GLY A 179 -3.39 -1.05 -19.49
N ASN A 180 -4.00 -0.01 -18.92
CA ASN A 180 -3.29 1.08 -18.24
C ASN A 180 -2.90 0.64 -16.83
N ASN A 181 -1.67 0.96 -16.42
CA ASN A 181 -1.24 0.68 -15.04
C ASN A 181 -2.06 1.53 -14.07
N VAL A 182 -2.36 0.99 -12.90
CA VAL A 182 -3.07 1.70 -11.84
C VAL A 182 -2.13 1.87 -10.66
N ALA A 183 -1.78 3.11 -10.29
CA ALA A 183 -1.19 3.41 -9.00
C ALA A 183 -2.31 3.65 -7.99
N LEU A 184 -2.47 2.74 -7.04
CA LEU A 184 -3.62 2.69 -6.17
C LEU A 184 -3.26 3.19 -4.77
N ALA A 185 -3.95 4.24 -4.32
CA ALA A 185 -3.86 4.76 -2.96
C ALA A 185 -5.07 4.39 -2.10
N SER A 186 -6.21 4.11 -2.73
CA SER A 186 -7.46 3.77 -2.05
C SER A 186 -7.54 2.27 -1.78
N LYS A 187 -7.13 1.84 -0.58
CA LYS A 187 -7.05 0.42 -0.20
C LYS A 187 -8.38 -0.31 -0.31
N GLU A 188 -9.50 0.38 -0.08
CA GLU A 188 -10.86 -0.15 -0.12
C GLU A 188 -11.18 -0.82 -1.46
N MET A 189 -10.58 -0.36 -2.57
CA MET A 189 -10.72 -0.97 -3.89
C MET A 189 -10.29 -2.44 -3.88
N LEU A 190 -9.10 -2.72 -3.32
CA LEU A 190 -8.57 -4.07 -3.23
C LEU A 190 -9.18 -4.86 -2.10
N VAL A 191 -9.60 -4.21 -1.01
CA VAL A 191 -10.31 -4.88 0.07
C VAL A 191 -11.63 -5.46 -0.45
N MET A 192 -12.47 -4.65 -1.08
CA MET A 192 -13.81 -5.08 -1.49
C MET A 192 -13.81 -5.81 -2.85
N GLY A 193 -12.93 -5.42 -3.76
CA GLY A 193 -12.92 -5.87 -5.16
C GLY A 193 -11.65 -6.59 -5.60
N GLY A 194 -10.74 -6.94 -4.68
CA GLY A 194 -9.40 -7.40 -5.02
C GLY A 194 -9.34 -8.55 -6.01
N GLY A 195 -10.18 -9.58 -5.83
CA GLY A 195 -10.26 -10.70 -6.77
C GLY A 195 -10.76 -10.32 -8.17
N LEU A 196 -11.61 -9.30 -8.28
CA LEU A 196 -12.14 -8.81 -9.56
C LEU A 196 -11.10 -7.96 -10.29
N PHE A 197 -10.53 -6.97 -9.62
CA PHE A 197 -9.47 -6.13 -10.17
C PHE A 197 -8.25 -6.96 -10.55
N ARG A 198 -7.92 -7.97 -9.75
CA ARG A 198 -6.78 -8.82 -10.06
C ARG A 198 -6.99 -9.64 -11.33
N LYS A 199 -8.17 -10.22 -11.53
CA LYS A 199 -8.52 -10.93 -12.78
C LYS A 199 -8.40 -10.01 -13.99
N LEU A 200 -8.82 -8.74 -13.86
CA LEU A 200 -8.70 -7.76 -14.93
C LEU A 200 -7.24 -7.41 -15.24
N ALA A 201 -6.43 -7.14 -14.22
CA ALA A 201 -5.00 -6.86 -14.37
C ALA A 201 -4.25 -8.04 -15.01
N ASP A 202 -4.53 -9.28 -14.57
CA ASP A 202 -3.94 -10.49 -15.14
C ASP A 202 -4.35 -10.68 -16.62
N ALA A 203 -5.59 -10.34 -16.98
CA ALA A 203 -6.11 -10.47 -18.34
C ALA A 203 -5.57 -9.41 -19.32
N SER A 204 -5.42 -8.17 -18.88
CA SER A 204 -4.92 -7.07 -19.73
C SER A 204 -3.40 -6.94 -19.74
N GLY A 205 -2.72 -7.48 -18.72
CA GLY A 205 -1.29 -7.31 -18.51
C GLY A 205 -0.92 -5.98 -17.84
N ALA A 206 -1.91 -5.19 -17.40
CA ALA A 206 -1.70 -3.99 -16.59
C ALA A 206 -1.17 -4.35 -15.20
N ALA A 207 -0.41 -3.43 -14.59
CA ALA A 207 0.02 -3.54 -13.20
C ALA A 207 -0.85 -2.72 -12.25
N ILE A 208 -1.10 -3.24 -11.05
CA ILE A 208 -1.64 -2.49 -9.90
C ILE A 208 -0.46 -2.18 -8.99
N LEU A 209 -0.05 -0.92 -8.87
CA LEU A 209 1.12 -0.46 -8.13
C LEU A 209 0.67 0.18 -6.80
N PRO A 210 1.16 -0.29 -5.65
CA PRO A 210 0.75 0.26 -4.36
C PRO A 210 1.33 1.65 -4.11
N ILE A 211 0.46 2.59 -3.71
CA ILE A 211 0.85 3.86 -3.07
C ILE A 211 0.80 3.75 -1.55
N ASP A 212 -0.03 2.87 -0.98
CA ASP A 212 -0.05 2.66 0.47
C ASP A 212 1.38 2.32 0.98
N SER A 213 1.76 2.90 2.12
CA SER A 213 3.17 3.05 2.52
C SER A 213 3.81 1.69 2.82
N GLU A 214 3.06 0.83 3.49
CA GLU A 214 3.41 -0.52 3.89
C GLU A 214 3.57 -1.43 2.67
N HIS A 215 2.63 -1.37 1.73
CA HIS A 215 2.66 -2.20 0.53
C HIS A 215 3.72 -1.69 -0.45
N SER A 216 3.94 -0.38 -0.55
CA SER A 216 5.06 0.17 -1.30
C SER A 216 6.40 -0.28 -0.70
N ALA A 217 6.51 -0.31 0.62
CA ALA A 217 7.68 -0.84 1.32
C ALA A 217 7.93 -2.33 1.05
N ILE A 218 6.87 -3.16 1.11
CA ILE A 218 6.94 -4.57 0.73
C ILE A 218 7.37 -4.71 -0.73
N TRP A 219 6.72 -3.97 -1.64
CA TRP A 219 7.04 -4.03 -3.06
C TRP A 219 8.51 -3.71 -3.32
N GLN A 220 9.04 -2.65 -2.70
CA GLN A 220 10.46 -2.29 -2.77
C GLN A 220 11.39 -3.41 -2.27
N CYS A 221 11.01 -4.13 -1.21
CA CYS A 221 11.77 -5.28 -0.71
C CYS A 221 11.74 -6.49 -1.66
N LEU A 222 10.65 -6.64 -2.43
CA LEU A 222 10.42 -7.76 -3.36
C LEU A 222 11.08 -7.56 -4.73
N VAL A 223 11.52 -6.35 -5.08
CA VAL A 223 12.18 -6.11 -6.37
C VAL A 223 13.47 -6.91 -6.47
N GLY A 224 13.55 -7.74 -7.52
CA GLY A 224 14.71 -8.61 -7.77
C GLY A 224 14.68 -9.96 -7.05
N GLU A 225 13.65 -10.21 -6.23
CA GLU A 225 13.48 -11.47 -5.51
C GLU A 225 12.60 -12.46 -6.28
N ALA A 226 12.73 -13.76 -5.97
CA ALA A 226 11.85 -14.79 -6.49
C ALA A 226 10.60 -14.92 -5.60
N PRO A 227 9.37 -15.03 -6.14
CA PRO A 227 8.17 -15.28 -5.32
C PRO A 227 8.32 -16.47 -4.37
N GLU A 228 9.01 -17.51 -4.82
CA GLU A 228 9.20 -18.74 -4.07
C GLU A 228 10.21 -18.58 -2.92
N SER A 229 10.98 -17.50 -2.87
CA SER A 229 11.88 -17.22 -1.73
C SER A 229 11.16 -16.56 -0.56
N ILE A 230 9.95 -16.02 -0.76
CA ILE A 230 9.19 -15.34 0.30
C ILE A 230 8.69 -16.38 1.31
N ARG A 231 8.90 -16.11 2.61
CA ARG A 231 8.31 -16.86 3.73
C ARG A 231 7.08 -16.16 4.28
N ARG A 232 7.16 -14.87 4.60
CA ARG A 232 6.02 -14.06 5.07
C ARG A 232 6.23 -12.57 4.81
N LEU A 233 5.12 -11.86 4.75
CA LEU A 233 5.07 -10.39 4.79
C LEU A 233 4.92 -9.96 6.25
N ILE A 234 5.53 -8.83 6.60
CA ILE A 234 5.41 -8.23 7.92
C ILE A 234 4.99 -6.78 7.73
N LEU A 235 3.71 -6.51 7.97
CA LEU A 235 3.11 -5.18 7.96
C LEU A 235 3.38 -4.50 9.30
N THR A 236 3.98 -3.33 9.27
CA THR A 236 4.18 -2.49 10.45
C THR A 236 2.95 -1.62 10.69
N ALA A 237 2.59 -1.35 11.94
CA ALA A 237 1.53 -0.41 12.32
C ALA A 237 2.07 0.63 13.31
N SER A 238 1.61 1.87 13.26
CA SER A 238 1.99 2.88 14.27
C SER A 238 1.49 2.51 15.67
N GLY A 239 0.38 1.76 15.75
CA GLY A 239 -0.33 1.49 17.00
C GLY A 239 -1.47 2.47 17.30
N GLY A 240 -1.57 3.57 16.55
CA GLY A 240 -2.58 4.61 16.74
C GLY A 240 -2.43 5.40 18.05
N PRO A 241 -3.32 6.38 18.31
CA PRO A 241 -3.31 7.19 19.54
C PRO A 241 -3.49 6.37 20.82
N PHE A 242 -4.18 5.23 20.74
CA PHE A 242 -4.54 4.41 21.90
C PHE A 242 -3.51 3.32 22.25
N LEU A 243 -2.32 3.35 21.64
CA LEU A 243 -1.31 2.31 21.81
C LEU A 243 -0.99 2.00 23.28
N THR A 244 -0.89 3.02 24.12
CA THR A 244 -0.53 2.89 25.54
C THR A 244 -1.73 2.96 26.49
N TRP A 245 -2.96 3.06 25.95
CA TRP A 245 -4.17 3.24 26.75
C TRP A 245 -4.66 1.90 27.32
N ALA A 246 -5.33 1.96 28.48
CA ALA A 246 -6.00 0.81 29.06
C ALA A 246 -7.37 0.59 28.40
N MET A 247 -7.84 -0.65 28.39
CA MET A 247 -9.10 -1.03 27.75
C MET A 247 -10.32 -0.20 28.16
N PRO A 248 -10.55 0.09 29.45
CA PRO A 248 -11.69 0.92 29.85
C PRO A 248 -11.65 2.32 29.21
N ASP A 249 -10.47 2.93 29.14
CA ASP A 249 -10.28 4.26 28.59
C ASP A 249 -10.52 4.28 27.07
N ILE A 250 -9.99 3.27 26.36
CA ILE A 250 -10.23 3.09 24.91
C ILE A 250 -11.72 2.97 24.63
N ARG A 251 -12.48 2.23 25.44
CA ARG A 251 -13.91 2.03 25.20
C ARG A 251 -14.72 3.32 25.36
N THR A 252 -14.28 4.27 26.18
CA THR A 252 -14.96 5.55 26.41
C THR A 252 -14.37 6.72 25.62
N ALA A 253 -13.32 6.47 24.82
CA ALA A 253 -12.63 7.52 24.08
C ALA A 253 -13.57 8.25 23.11
N THR A 254 -13.29 9.54 22.92
CA THR A 254 -14.00 10.48 22.07
C THR A 254 -13.35 10.58 20.68
N ALA A 255 -14.09 11.16 19.73
CA ALA A 255 -13.56 11.42 18.39
C ALA A 255 -12.34 12.36 18.41
N GLU A 256 -12.35 13.37 19.28
CA GLU A 256 -11.23 14.30 19.42
C GLU A 256 -9.94 13.56 19.80
N GLU A 257 -10.01 12.69 20.81
CA GLU A 257 -8.86 11.88 21.25
C GLU A 257 -8.40 10.88 20.17
N ALA A 258 -9.33 10.30 19.41
CA ALA A 258 -8.98 9.40 18.31
C ALA A 258 -8.31 10.13 17.14
N LEU A 259 -8.59 11.42 16.93
CA LEU A 259 -8.06 12.23 15.83
C LEU A 259 -6.64 12.75 16.09
N GLU A 260 -6.11 12.60 17.31
CA GLU A 260 -4.74 12.99 17.68
C GLU A 260 -3.69 11.94 17.27
N HIS A 261 -3.50 11.72 15.96
CA HIS A 261 -2.53 10.72 15.48
C HIS A 261 -1.06 11.15 15.74
N PRO A 262 -0.19 10.28 16.29
CA PRO A 262 1.15 10.69 16.74
C PRO A 262 2.15 11.02 15.61
N ASN A 263 2.01 10.36 14.44
CA ASN A 263 3.06 10.38 13.40
C ASN A 263 2.63 10.93 12.04
N TRP A 264 1.33 11.04 11.78
CA TRP A 264 0.79 11.24 10.43
C TRP A 264 -0.33 12.26 10.48
N ASP A 265 -0.29 13.21 9.55
CA ASP A 265 -1.39 14.12 9.27
C ASP A 265 -2.25 13.51 8.15
N MET A 266 -3.44 13.03 8.51
CA MET A 266 -4.30 12.23 7.64
C MET A 266 -5.77 12.63 7.79
N GLY A 267 -6.61 12.16 6.85
CA GLY A 267 -8.05 12.38 6.92
C GLY A 267 -8.68 11.68 8.14
N ALA A 268 -9.79 12.23 8.64
CA ALA A 268 -10.43 11.76 9.87
C ALA A 268 -10.74 10.25 9.88
N LYS A 269 -11.25 9.70 8.77
CA LYS A 269 -11.59 8.28 8.63
C LYS A 269 -10.39 7.37 8.87
N ILE A 270 -9.31 7.54 8.11
CA ILE A 270 -8.09 6.72 8.26
C ILE A 270 -7.44 6.91 9.63
N THR A 271 -7.58 8.09 10.23
CA THR A 271 -7.10 8.34 11.59
C THR A 271 -7.86 7.51 12.64
N VAL A 272 -9.20 7.46 12.55
CA VAL A 272 -10.04 6.61 13.42
C VAL A 272 -9.77 5.13 13.17
N ASP A 273 -9.61 4.71 11.91
CA ASP A 273 -9.25 3.32 11.58
C ASP A 273 -7.88 2.93 12.13
N SER A 274 -6.93 3.87 12.18
CA SER A 274 -5.62 3.68 12.79
C SER A 274 -5.78 3.48 14.31
N ALA A 275 -6.65 4.26 14.96
CA ALA A 275 -6.95 4.12 16.38
C ALA A 275 -7.59 2.77 16.75
N SER A 276 -8.33 2.14 15.83
CA SER A 276 -8.94 0.81 16.04
C SER A 276 -8.08 -0.36 15.55
N LEU A 277 -6.94 -0.07 14.93
CA LEU A 277 -6.15 -0.99 14.09
C LEU A 277 -6.93 -1.65 12.94
N LEU A 278 -8.17 -1.22 12.66
CA LEU A 278 -8.90 -1.70 11.49
C LEU A 278 -8.18 -1.30 10.20
N ASN A 279 -7.54 -0.13 10.16
CA ASN A 279 -6.70 0.26 9.02
C ASN A 279 -5.71 -0.85 8.67
N LYS A 280 -4.99 -1.36 9.68
CA LYS A 280 -4.03 -2.47 9.49
C LYS A 280 -4.71 -3.78 9.10
N GLY A 281 -5.92 -4.01 9.59
CA GLY A 281 -6.80 -5.09 9.17
C GLY A 281 -7.11 -5.06 7.68
N LEU A 282 -7.51 -3.91 7.15
CA LEU A 282 -7.79 -3.68 5.73
C LEU A 282 -6.52 -3.89 4.89
N GLU A 283 -5.38 -3.41 5.37
CA GLU A 283 -4.09 -3.57 4.69
C GLU A 283 -3.62 -5.02 4.60
N ILE A 284 -4.00 -5.90 5.54
CA ILE A 284 -3.76 -7.35 5.42
C ILE A 284 -4.50 -7.92 4.20
N ILE A 285 -5.75 -7.51 3.99
CA ILE A 285 -6.58 -7.93 2.85
C ILE A 285 -5.99 -7.40 1.55
N GLU A 286 -5.57 -6.14 1.54
CA GLU A 286 -4.89 -5.54 0.39
C GLU A 286 -3.57 -6.26 0.05
N ALA A 287 -2.74 -6.57 1.05
CA ALA A 287 -1.47 -7.27 0.87
C ALA A 287 -1.67 -8.68 0.29
N HIS A 288 -2.74 -9.38 0.70
CA HIS A 288 -3.12 -10.65 0.10
C HIS A 288 -3.32 -10.51 -1.41
N TRP A 289 -4.06 -9.49 -1.86
CA TRP A 289 -4.37 -9.31 -3.28
C TRP A 289 -3.19 -8.80 -4.11
N LEU A 290 -2.40 -7.87 -3.56
CA LEU A 290 -1.20 -7.34 -4.23
C LEU A 290 -0.13 -8.41 -4.40
N PHE A 291 0.18 -9.14 -3.32
CA PHE A 291 1.35 -10.01 -3.27
C PHE A 291 1.02 -11.51 -3.40
N GLN A 292 -0.25 -11.89 -3.43
CA GLN A 292 -0.72 -13.28 -3.52
C GLN A 292 -0.20 -14.16 -2.38
N MET A 293 -0.03 -13.58 -1.20
CA MET A 293 0.41 -14.31 -0.01
C MET A 293 -0.82 -14.80 0.76
N PRO A 294 -0.84 -16.05 1.26
CA PRO A 294 -1.94 -16.51 2.11
C PRO A 294 -2.01 -15.65 3.39
N TYR A 295 -3.22 -15.43 3.91
CA TYR A 295 -3.42 -14.61 5.13
C TYR A 295 -2.57 -15.04 6.33
N SER A 296 -2.32 -16.34 6.47
CA SER A 296 -1.45 -16.91 7.52
C SER A 296 0.03 -16.55 7.39
N ALA A 297 0.45 -16.03 6.24
CA ALA A 297 1.80 -15.54 5.97
C ALA A 297 1.88 -14.00 5.90
N ILE A 298 0.86 -13.30 6.43
CA ILE A 298 0.83 -11.83 6.54
C ILE A 298 0.73 -11.47 8.02
N ASN A 299 1.85 -11.09 8.60
CA ASN A 299 1.99 -10.77 10.01
C ASN A 299 1.88 -9.26 10.22
N VAL A 300 1.39 -8.86 11.39
CA VAL A 300 1.40 -7.46 11.83
C VAL A 300 2.37 -7.31 13.00
N ILE A 301 3.11 -6.22 13.01
CA ILE A 301 3.97 -5.81 14.12
C ILE A 301 3.72 -4.32 14.38
N VAL A 302 3.64 -3.91 15.64
CA VAL A 302 3.54 -2.50 15.99
C VAL A 302 4.95 -1.90 16.01
N HIS A 303 5.13 -0.79 15.31
CA HIS A 303 6.34 0.00 15.19
C HIS A 303 5.99 1.49 15.38
N PRO A 304 6.03 2.00 16.63
CA PRO A 304 5.53 3.32 16.96
C PRO A 304 6.25 4.47 16.27
N GLU A 305 7.51 4.28 15.86
CA GLU A 305 8.27 5.35 15.18
C GLU A 305 7.88 5.52 13.71
N SER A 306 7.18 4.55 13.10
CA SER A 306 6.77 4.58 11.68
C SER A 306 7.93 4.92 10.71
N ILE A 307 9.14 4.42 11.00
CA ILE A 307 10.33 4.57 10.15
C ILE A 307 10.55 3.33 9.28
N VAL A 308 10.41 2.14 9.87
CA VAL A 308 10.32 0.90 9.09
C VAL A 308 8.89 0.79 8.59
N HIS A 309 8.69 1.02 7.29
CA HIS A 309 7.35 1.07 6.70
C HIS A 309 6.76 -0.30 6.44
N SER A 310 7.58 -1.34 6.22
CA SER A 310 7.23 -2.77 6.29
C SER A 310 8.43 -3.64 5.96
N MET A 311 8.27 -4.96 6.10
CA MET A 311 9.32 -5.94 5.89
C MET A 311 8.85 -7.19 5.13
N VAL A 312 9.82 -7.91 4.57
CA VAL A 312 9.64 -9.23 3.96
C VAL A 312 10.65 -10.19 4.57
N GLU A 313 10.16 -11.31 5.09
CA GLU A 313 11.00 -12.43 5.53
C GLU A 313 11.11 -13.48 4.42
N PHE A 314 12.33 -13.95 4.18
CA PHE A 314 12.65 -14.96 3.18
C PHE A 314 12.89 -16.34 3.80
N LYS A 315 12.85 -17.38 2.96
CA LYS A 315 12.97 -18.79 3.37
C LYS A 315 14.33 -19.13 3.99
N ASP A 316 15.37 -18.37 3.69
CA ASP A 316 16.70 -18.47 4.31
C ASP A 316 16.78 -17.82 5.71
N GLY A 317 15.71 -17.17 6.17
CA GLY A 317 15.62 -16.49 7.46
C GLY A 317 16.08 -15.03 7.44
N SER A 318 16.51 -14.51 6.28
CA SER A 318 16.81 -13.09 6.14
C SER A 318 15.53 -12.25 6.08
N ILE A 319 15.63 -10.99 6.51
CA ILE A 319 14.56 -10.00 6.42
C ILE A 319 15.06 -8.78 5.67
N LYS A 320 14.29 -8.31 4.68
CA LYS A 320 14.47 -6.98 4.09
C LYS A 320 13.42 -6.05 4.66
N ALA A 321 13.85 -4.83 4.95
CA ALA A 321 13.02 -3.76 5.46
C ALA A 321 13.21 -2.53 4.55
N GLN A 322 12.12 -1.80 4.30
CA GLN A 322 12.21 -0.49 3.69
C GLN A 322 12.03 0.57 4.79
N LEU A 323 13.00 1.49 4.87
CA LEU A 323 13.03 2.57 5.85
C LEU A 323 12.89 3.92 5.15
N GLY A 324 12.12 4.81 5.75
CA GLY A 324 11.96 6.18 5.27
C GLY A 324 11.33 7.08 6.33
N VAL A 325 11.30 8.39 6.06
CA VAL A 325 10.45 9.30 6.84
C VAL A 325 8.97 8.99 6.53
N PRO A 326 8.04 9.28 7.46
CA PRO A 326 6.60 9.14 7.22
C PRO A 326 6.11 10.24 6.27
N ASP A 327 6.35 10.04 4.97
CA ASP A 327 6.00 11.00 3.91
C ASP A 327 5.48 10.25 2.68
N MET A 328 4.23 10.49 2.29
CA MET A 328 3.57 9.78 1.18
C MET A 328 4.17 10.12 -0.19
N ARG A 329 4.95 11.20 -0.32
CA ARG A 329 5.71 11.45 -1.56
C ARG A 329 6.68 10.32 -1.87
N LEU A 330 7.19 9.60 -0.86
CA LEU A 330 8.09 8.45 -1.03
C LEU A 330 7.42 7.27 -1.77
N PRO A 331 6.29 6.72 -1.32
CA PRO A 331 5.63 5.66 -2.06
C PRO A 331 4.98 6.16 -3.37
N ILE A 332 4.47 7.39 -3.42
CA ILE A 332 3.92 8.00 -4.65
C ILE A 332 4.98 8.09 -5.75
N GLN A 333 6.14 8.69 -5.46
CA GLN A 333 7.23 8.80 -6.45
C GLN A 333 7.71 7.43 -6.91
N TYR A 334 7.67 6.42 -6.02
CA TYR A 334 8.06 5.07 -6.39
C TYR A 334 7.05 4.49 -7.37
N ALA A 335 5.74 4.56 -7.09
CA ALA A 335 4.70 4.05 -7.98
C ALA A 335 4.72 4.69 -9.37
N ILE A 336 4.76 6.03 -9.46
CA ILE A 336 4.72 6.72 -10.75
C ILE A 336 6.10 6.78 -11.46
N GLY A 337 7.20 6.69 -10.72
CA GLY A 337 8.57 6.70 -11.26
C GLY A 337 9.13 5.33 -11.61
N PHE A 338 8.55 4.24 -11.09
CA PHE A 338 9.05 2.88 -11.26
C PHE A 338 9.26 2.53 -12.75
N PRO A 339 10.40 1.91 -13.13
CA PRO A 339 11.40 1.27 -12.26
C PRO A 339 12.51 2.18 -11.75
N GLU A 340 12.53 3.44 -12.16
CA GLU A 340 13.56 4.38 -11.74
C GLU A 340 13.24 4.93 -10.34
N ARG A 341 14.29 5.30 -9.61
CA ARG A 341 14.14 6.11 -8.40
C ARG A 341 14.37 7.56 -8.81
N LEU A 342 13.38 8.41 -8.57
CA LEU A 342 13.49 9.84 -8.81
C LEU A 342 14.36 10.49 -7.75
N ALA A 343 14.89 11.67 -8.05
CA ALA A 343 15.62 12.49 -7.08
C ALA A 343 14.66 13.01 -5.99
N GLU A 344 15.22 13.45 -4.85
CA GLU A 344 14.45 13.71 -3.63
C GLU A 344 13.37 14.81 -3.79
N ALA A 345 12.10 14.43 -3.65
CA ALA A 345 10.96 15.34 -3.46
C ALA A 345 10.62 15.61 -1.96
N HIS A 346 11.39 15.02 -1.04
CA HIS A 346 11.17 14.96 0.40
C HIS A 346 12.51 14.83 1.14
N ALA A 347 12.55 15.12 2.44
CA ALA A 347 13.79 15.10 3.21
C ALA A 347 14.32 13.66 3.41
N PRO A 348 15.64 13.44 3.31
CA PRO A 348 16.23 12.11 3.55
C PRO A 348 16.18 11.75 5.03
N LEU A 349 16.03 10.44 5.31
CA LEU A 349 16.12 9.91 6.66
C LEU A 349 17.56 9.97 7.16
N ASP A 350 17.80 10.68 8.26
CA ASP A 350 19.08 10.65 8.97
C ASP A 350 19.02 9.64 10.13
N LEU A 351 19.62 8.46 9.95
CA LEU A 351 19.64 7.43 11.00
C LEU A 351 20.35 7.89 12.28
N ARG A 352 21.19 8.92 12.24
CA ARG A 352 21.90 9.45 13.42
C ARG A 352 20.98 10.25 14.34
N THR A 353 19.85 10.75 13.82
CA THR A 353 18.85 11.46 14.63
C THR A 353 17.88 10.49 15.32
N LEU A 354 17.85 9.23 14.89
CA LEU A 354 17.03 8.20 15.50
C LEU A 354 17.71 7.65 16.76
N SER A 355 16.95 7.54 17.85
CA SER A 355 17.43 6.95 19.10
C SER A 355 17.23 5.44 19.14
N ARG A 356 16.03 4.97 18.78
CA ARG A 356 15.58 3.58 18.86
C ARG A 356 14.55 3.29 17.76
N LEU A 357 14.43 2.02 17.40
CA LEU A 357 13.32 1.49 16.62
C LEU A 357 12.72 0.36 17.45
N ASN A 358 11.47 0.54 17.91
CA ASN A 358 10.80 -0.43 18.76
C ASN A 358 9.83 -1.28 17.94
N PHE A 359 9.70 -2.55 18.34
CA PHE A 359 8.80 -3.51 17.70
C PHE A 359 8.10 -4.34 18.76
N GLU A 360 6.78 -4.39 18.70
CA GLU A 360 5.96 -5.17 19.62
C GLU A 360 4.81 -5.90 18.91
N SER A 361 4.27 -6.94 19.55
CA SER A 361 3.12 -7.66 18.99
C SER A 361 1.85 -6.83 19.12
N PRO A 362 0.96 -6.80 18.12
CA PRO A 362 -0.33 -6.15 18.25
C PRO A 362 -1.18 -6.83 19.33
N ASP A 363 -1.97 -6.04 20.06
CA ASP A 363 -2.90 -6.56 21.06
C ASP A 363 -4.30 -6.70 20.47
N GLU A 364 -4.58 -7.86 19.88
CA GLU A 364 -5.89 -8.14 19.25
C GLU A 364 -7.05 -8.23 20.27
N ARG A 365 -6.76 -8.31 21.58
CA ARG A 365 -7.81 -8.17 22.59
C ARG A 365 -8.19 -6.70 22.79
N ARG A 366 -7.22 -5.79 22.69
CA ARG A 366 -7.46 -4.35 22.74
C ARG A 366 -8.10 -3.81 21.47
N PHE A 367 -7.71 -4.39 20.33
CA PHE A 367 -8.12 -3.94 19.01
C PHE A 367 -8.80 -5.09 18.23
N PRO A 368 -10.05 -5.44 18.58
CA PRO A 368 -10.73 -6.61 18.03
C PRO A 368 -11.01 -6.51 16.52
N LEU A 369 -11.10 -5.28 15.97
CA LEU A 369 -11.34 -5.08 14.54
C LEU A 369 -10.19 -5.57 13.66
N LEU A 370 -8.96 -5.66 14.20
CA LEU A 370 -7.84 -6.31 13.50
C LEU A 370 -8.12 -7.80 13.25
N ALA A 371 -8.66 -8.50 14.26
CA ALA A 371 -9.04 -9.90 14.15
C ALA A 371 -10.27 -10.06 13.24
N ALA A 372 -11.25 -9.16 13.33
CA ALA A 372 -12.42 -9.14 12.45
C ALA A 372 -12.03 -9.02 10.97
N ALA A 373 -11.08 -8.14 10.64
CA ALA A 373 -10.58 -7.99 9.29
C ALA A 373 -9.85 -9.25 8.77
N ARG A 374 -9.04 -9.91 9.61
CA ARG A 374 -8.44 -11.21 9.25
C ARG A 374 -9.51 -12.26 8.94
N ALA A 375 -10.54 -12.34 9.76
CA ALA A 375 -11.66 -13.26 9.57
C ALA A 375 -12.43 -12.95 8.28
N ALA A 376 -12.72 -11.67 8.02
CA ALA A 376 -13.39 -11.22 6.79
C ALA A 376 -12.57 -11.57 5.53
N GLY A 377 -11.27 -11.32 5.55
CA GLY A 377 -10.36 -11.70 4.47
C GLY A 377 -10.34 -13.21 4.22
N ALA A 378 -10.23 -14.00 5.30
CA ALA A 378 -10.22 -15.46 5.21
C ALA A 378 -11.55 -16.06 4.72
N ALA A 379 -12.68 -15.47 5.13
CA ALA A 379 -14.00 -15.83 4.62
C ALA A 379 -14.15 -15.51 3.12
N GLY A 380 -13.51 -14.43 2.68
CA GLY A 380 -13.54 -13.98 1.29
C GLY A 380 -14.95 -13.59 0.83
N GLY A 381 -15.19 -13.69 -0.48
CA GLY A 381 -16.48 -13.32 -1.05
C GLY A 381 -16.83 -11.86 -0.75
N THR A 382 -18.05 -11.63 -0.27
CA THR A 382 -18.55 -10.30 0.09
C THR A 382 -18.14 -9.82 1.49
N ALA A 383 -17.53 -10.65 2.34
CA ALA A 383 -17.28 -10.29 3.74
C ALA A 383 -16.37 -9.04 3.90
N PRO A 384 -15.27 -8.89 3.13
CA PRO A 384 -14.47 -7.66 3.18
C PRO A 384 -15.25 -6.40 2.78
N ALA A 385 -16.17 -6.51 1.82
CA ALA A 385 -17.00 -5.38 1.41
C ALA A 385 -18.00 -4.97 2.50
N THR A 386 -18.62 -5.96 3.15
CA THR A 386 -19.48 -5.72 4.32
C THR A 386 -18.72 -5.05 5.46
N LEU A 387 -17.47 -5.48 5.73
CA LEU A 387 -16.60 -4.84 6.72
C LEU A 387 -16.37 -3.37 6.39
N CYS A 388 -15.98 -3.04 5.16
CA CYS A 388 -15.78 -1.65 4.74
C CYS A 388 -17.06 -0.81 4.91
N GLY A 389 -18.22 -1.34 4.55
CA GLY A 389 -19.47 -0.60 4.71
C GLY A 389 -19.86 -0.37 6.17
N ALA A 390 -19.69 -1.39 7.01
CA ALA A 390 -19.94 -1.30 8.44
C ALA A 390 -19.01 -0.28 9.10
N ASP A 391 -17.73 -0.30 8.74
CA ASP A 391 -16.72 0.66 9.17
C ASP A 391 -17.05 2.09 8.74
N ASP A 392 -17.37 2.32 7.47
CA ASP A 392 -17.71 3.65 6.97
C ASP A 392 -18.88 4.28 7.74
N ALA A 393 -19.92 3.50 8.05
CA ALA A 393 -21.06 3.97 8.85
C ALA A 393 -20.68 4.25 10.32
N ALA A 394 -19.95 3.32 10.95
CA ALA A 394 -19.58 3.44 12.35
C ALA A 394 -18.63 4.61 12.58
N THR A 395 -17.62 4.75 11.73
CA THR A 395 -16.61 5.80 11.80
C THR A 395 -17.22 7.17 11.51
N ALA A 396 -18.15 7.28 10.55
CA ALA A 396 -18.89 8.53 10.33
C ALA A 396 -19.68 8.95 11.58
N TRP A 397 -20.46 8.03 12.16
CA TRP A 397 -21.20 8.26 13.41
C TRP A 397 -20.29 8.68 14.57
N PHE A 398 -19.13 8.05 14.70
CA PHE A 398 -18.17 8.36 15.75
C PHE A 398 -17.53 9.75 15.55
N ILE A 399 -17.10 10.09 14.32
CA ILE A 399 -16.49 11.40 14.00
C ILE A 399 -17.46 12.55 14.26
N GLU A 400 -18.77 12.33 14.08
CA GLU A 400 -19.82 13.31 14.41
C GLU A 400 -20.01 13.51 15.94
N GLY A 401 -19.28 12.78 16.77
CA GLY A 401 -19.35 12.87 18.23
C GLY A 401 -20.60 12.22 18.82
N ALA A 402 -21.24 11.31 18.09
CA ALA A 402 -22.52 10.72 18.48
C ALA A 402 -22.42 9.67 19.60
N GLY A 403 -21.21 9.19 19.92
CA GLY A 403 -21.00 8.32 21.07
C GLY A 403 -19.56 7.81 21.19
N PRO A 404 -19.31 6.86 22.11
CA PRO A 404 -17.97 6.45 22.46
C PRO A 404 -17.37 5.42 21.50
N PHE A 405 -16.04 5.37 21.43
CA PHE A 405 -15.28 4.50 20.53
C PHE A 405 -15.61 3.01 20.70
N GLY A 406 -15.89 2.55 21.91
CA GLY A 406 -16.32 1.17 22.17
C GLY A 406 -17.60 0.79 21.44
N VAL A 407 -18.60 1.68 21.42
CA VAL A 407 -19.89 1.45 20.73
C VAL A 407 -19.69 1.37 19.22
N MET A 408 -18.82 2.23 18.66
CA MET A 408 -18.42 2.18 17.26
C MET A 408 -17.83 0.79 16.91
N THR A 409 -16.84 0.33 17.66
CA THR A 409 -16.19 -0.97 17.39
C THR A 409 -17.14 -2.16 17.56
N ASP A 410 -18.01 -2.13 18.58
CA ASP A 410 -19.01 -3.17 18.82
C ASP A 410 -20.05 -3.24 17.69
N ALA A 411 -20.41 -2.11 17.08
CA ALA A 411 -21.35 -2.07 15.96
C ALA A 411 -20.77 -2.69 14.68
N VAL A 412 -19.50 -2.41 14.37
CA VAL A 412 -18.80 -3.06 13.24
C VAL A 412 -18.72 -4.57 13.45
N GLN A 413 -18.34 -5.02 14.65
CA GLN A 413 -18.29 -6.45 14.96
C GLN A 413 -19.66 -7.13 14.81
N ALA A 414 -20.73 -6.49 15.28
CA ALA A 414 -22.09 -7.01 15.16
C ALA A 414 -22.53 -7.19 13.69
N ALA A 415 -22.11 -6.29 12.79
CA ALA A 415 -22.38 -6.43 11.36
C ALA A 415 -21.68 -7.66 10.77
N MET A 416 -20.41 -7.87 11.16
CA MET A 416 -19.62 -9.02 10.72
C MET A 416 -20.15 -10.36 11.22
N ASP A 417 -20.72 -10.38 12.42
CA ASP A 417 -21.32 -11.59 13.00
C ASP A 417 -22.70 -11.90 12.38
N ALA A 418 -23.47 -10.87 12.03
CA ALA A 418 -24.85 -11.02 11.56
C ALA A 418 -24.98 -11.25 10.04
N ILE A 419 -24.07 -10.68 9.24
CA ILE A 419 -24.19 -10.69 7.78
C ILE A 419 -23.29 -11.79 7.18
N PRO A 420 -23.86 -12.89 6.65
CA PRO A 420 -23.06 -13.96 6.09
C PRO A 420 -22.39 -13.56 4.77
N ALA A 421 -21.18 -14.06 4.57
CA ALA A 421 -20.44 -13.91 3.31
C ALA A 421 -21.19 -14.59 2.15
N GLN A 422 -21.19 -13.95 0.99
CA GLN A 422 -21.76 -14.46 -0.26
C GLN A 422 -20.65 -14.50 -1.33
N PRO A 423 -20.85 -15.27 -2.42
CA PRO A 423 -19.96 -15.21 -3.58
C PRO A 423 -19.83 -13.77 -4.12
N LEU A 424 -18.63 -13.42 -4.57
CA LEU A 424 -18.32 -12.12 -5.19
C LEU A 424 -18.16 -12.31 -6.70
N ASP A 425 -19.22 -12.02 -7.45
CA ASP A 425 -19.27 -12.29 -8.90
C ASP A 425 -18.86 -11.08 -9.74
N ASN A 426 -19.23 -9.89 -9.29
CA ASN A 426 -18.97 -8.62 -9.98
C ASN A 426 -18.91 -7.46 -8.98
N LEU A 427 -18.62 -6.28 -9.52
CA LEU A 427 -18.48 -5.06 -8.75
C LEU A 427 -19.79 -4.65 -8.05
N ASP A 428 -20.93 -4.78 -8.72
CA ASP A 428 -22.22 -4.43 -8.13
C ASP A 428 -22.52 -5.28 -6.88
N THR A 429 -22.11 -6.55 -6.87
CA THR A 429 -22.19 -7.41 -5.68
C THR A 429 -21.30 -6.89 -4.53
N ALA A 430 -20.11 -6.36 -4.83
CA ALA A 430 -19.25 -5.73 -3.83
C ALA A 430 -19.93 -4.48 -3.22
N LEU A 431 -20.43 -3.59 -4.07
CA LEU A 431 -21.09 -2.35 -3.66
C LEU A 431 -22.38 -2.60 -2.89
N ALA A 432 -23.15 -3.63 -3.27
CA ALA A 432 -24.33 -4.05 -2.54
C ALA A 432 -23.98 -4.64 -1.16
N ALA A 433 -22.87 -5.38 -1.05
CA ALA A 433 -22.40 -5.90 0.23
C ALA A 433 -21.88 -4.81 1.18
N HIS A 434 -21.16 -3.82 0.63
CA HIS A 434 -20.80 -2.59 1.34
C HIS A 434 -22.03 -1.88 1.88
N ARG A 435 -23.01 -1.59 1.01
CA ARG A 435 -24.24 -0.92 1.42
C ARG A 435 -24.99 -1.66 2.52
N ARG A 436 -25.07 -2.99 2.47
CA ARG A 436 -25.69 -3.80 3.53
C ARG A 436 -24.99 -3.65 4.87
N GLY A 437 -23.64 -3.65 4.88
CA GLY A 437 -22.87 -3.41 6.10
C GLY A 437 -23.13 -2.02 6.66
N PHE A 438 -23.15 -1.01 5.78
CA PHE A 438 -23.44 0.38 6.13
C PHE A 438 -24.83 0.54 6.76
N GLU A 439 -25.88 0.08 6.06
CA GLU A 439 -27.27 0.20 6.51
C GLU A 439 -27.51 -0.56 7.83
N PHE A 440 -26.88 -1.73 8.02
CA PHE A 440 -26.98 -2.49 9.26
C PHE A 440 -26.43 -1.70 10.45
N VAL A 441 -25.23 -1.14 10.32
CA VAL A 441 -24.60 -0.34 11.37
C VAL A 441 -25.38 0.93 11.62
N GLN A 442 -25.83 1.62 10.58
CA GLN A 442 -26.63 2.83 10.71
C GLN A 442 -27.93 2.57 11.49
N ALA A 443 -28.65 1.49 11.17
CA ALA A 443 -29.85 1.10 11.90
C ALA A 443 -29.55 0.78 13.36
N ARG A 444 -28.44 0.08 13.63
CA ARG A 444 -28.02 -0.29 14.99
C ARG A 444 -27.63 0.92 15.84
N LEU A 445 -26.95 1.90 15.26
CA LEU A 445 -26.47 3.09 15.95
C LEU A 445 -27.54 4.18 16.12
N ALA A 446 -28.60 4.13 15.30
CA ALA A 446 -29.77 5.00 15.49
C ALA A 446 -30.48 4.75 16.84
N ASP A 447 -30.34 3.54 17.39
CA ASP A 447 -30.94 3.11 18.66
C ASP A 447 -29.98 3.22 19.88
N ALA A 448 -28.74 3.70 19.68
CA ALA A 448 -27.62 3.59 20.63
C ALA A 448 -27.41 4.78 21.56
#